data_AF-A0A511VD84-F1
#
_entry.id   AF-A0A511VD84-F1
#
_cell.length_a   1.000
_cell.length_b   1.000
_cell.length_c   1.000
_cell.angle_alpha   90.00
_cell.angle_beta   90.00
_cell.angle_gamma   90.00
#
_symmetry.space_group_name_H-M   'P 1'
#
loop_
_entity.id
_entity.type
_entity.pdbx_description
1 polymer ?
#
loop_
_entity_poly.entity_id
_entity_poly.type
_entity_poly.pdbx_seq_one_letter_code
_entity_poly.pdbx_strand_id
1 'polypeptide(L)'
;MVKLQTLFTSIFQSSYDGIYVADANGNGVMVNEAYTRITGVQKEELIGRNLQELEREGIISESVSFKVLKSKKPMTIVQTVRGKEVLATGSPVYNEQGEIEYIVTNIRDISELNRLKLELQQSKALTQKFINEIKEFKMKEKMQLLLDGVIAHSKEMIQVLHLVQKVARVDSTVLLLGESGVGKEVIAKLIHRASNRAQGPLIKVNCAAIPQHLLESELFGYEKGAFTGADSRGKPGLFEQAEGGTIFLDEIGDMPLDLQAKLLRVLQELEITRVGGRKSVKVNVRVLSATHQSLEAMVERGTFRQDLYYRLNIIPIKIPPLRERKDDIMPLACFFLNKMNEKYGLDKRFHPDVFPFMEQYAWPGNIREMENLIERLSITVDQREIKISDFPFTLPKIDESNTKKTTLKELLEHVERNMIEQNLAEHKTTRKTAKVLGISQSSLVKKIQKLGIK
;
A
#
# COMPACT_ATOMS: atom_id res chain seq x y z
N MET A 1 -26.03 43.07 61.25
CA MET A 1 -24.66 42.84 60.73
C MET A 1 -24.15 41.43 61.01
N VAL A 2 -24.23 40.90 62.25
CA VAL A 2 -23.72 39.55 62.61
C VAL A 2 -24.27 38.42 61.70
N LYS A 3 -25.59 38.38 61.44
CA LYS A 3 -26.20 37.36 60.56
C LYS A 3 -25.66 37.36 59.12
N LEU A 4 -25.29 38.53 58.60
CA LEU A 4 -24.79 38.67 57.23
C LEU A 4 -23.35 38.19 57.12
N GLN A 5 -22.52 38.53 58.12
CA GLN A 5 -21.14 38.05 58.22
C GLN A 5 -21.07 36.52 58.35
N THR A 6 -21.93 35.94 59.21
CA THR A 6 -22.05 34.47 59.32
C THR A 6 -22.45 33.83 58.00
N LEU A 7 -23.43 34.40 57.28
CA LEU A 7 -23.85 33.89 55.97
C LEU A 7 -22.71 33.93 54.93
N PHE A 8 -21.98 35.04 54.85
CA PHE A 8 -20.83 35.16 53.94
C PHE A 8 -19.71 34.17 54.27
N THR A 9 -19.39 33.99 55.55
CA THR A 9 -18.39 32.99 55.97
C THR A 9 -18.84 31.58 55.61
N SER A 10 -20.12 31.25 55.82
CA SER A 10 -20.66 29.94 55.43
C SER A 10 -20.58 29.71 53.92
N ILE A 11 -20.95 30.70 53.09
CA ILE A 11 -20.84 30.60 51.63
C ILE A 11 -19.38 30.40 51.20
N PHE A 12 -18.47 31.22 51.74
CA PHE A 12 -17.04 31.16 51.43
C PHE A 12 -16.42 29.80 51.76
N GLN A 13 -16.73 29.22 52.92
CA GLN A 13 -16.22 27.91 53.33
C GLN A 13 -16.90 26.74 52.59
N SER A 14 -18.18 26.86 52.24
CA SER A 14 -18.93 25.80 51.55
C SER A 14 -18.60 25.67 50.06
N SER A 15 -17.83 26.60 49.48
CA SER A 15 -17.43 26.55 48.08
C SER A 15 -16.59 25.30 47.79
N TYR A 16 -16.93 24.59 46.71
CA TYR A 16 -16.14 23.45 46.23
C TYR A 16 -14.79 23.88 45.64
N ASP A 17 -14.76 25.07 45.01
CA ASP A 17 -13.55 25.70 44.51
C ASP A 17 -12.75 26.29 45.67
N GLY A 18 -11.43 26.18 45.58
CA GLY A 18 -10.52 26.84 46.51
C GLY A 18 -10.52 28.34 46.27
N ILE A 19 -10.78 29.14 47.30
CA ILE A 19 -10.81 30.59 47.22
C ILE A 19 -9.68 31.15 48.05
N TYR A 20 -8.87 32.01 47.46
CA TYR A 20 -7.80 32.77 48.10
C TYR A 20 -7.96 34.26 47.79
N VAL A 21 -7.78 35.10 48.81
CA VAL A 21 -7.91 36.55 48.70
C VAL A 21 -6.59 37.19 49.09
N ALA A 22 -6.07 38.07 48.23
CA ALA A 22 -4.91 38.91 48.52
C ALA A 22 -5.30 40.39 48.51
N ASP A 23 -4.60 41.21 49.30
CA ASP A 23 -4.73 42.66 49.29
C ASP A 23 -4.02 43.31 48.08
N ALA A 24 -4.15 44.63 47.95
CA ALA A 24 -3.48 45.43 46.93
C ALA A 24 -1.94 45.33 46.94
N ASN A 25 -1.34 44.97 48.07
CA ASN A 25 0.11 44.79 48.23
C ASN A 25 0.55 43.34 47.94
N GLY A 26 -0.40 42.44 47.65
CA GLY A 26 -0.15 41.03 47.39
C GLY A 26 0.03 40.18 48.65
N ASN A 27 -0.45 40.63 49.81
CA ASN A 27 -0.45 39.82 51.04
C ASN A 27 -1.74 39.01 51.15
N GLY A 28 -1.65 37.76 51.61
CA GLY A 28 -2.82 36.92 51.81
C GLY A 28 -3.72 37.40 52.95
N VAL A 29 -5.00 37.59 52.66
CA VAL A 29 -6.00 38.11 53.61
C VAL A 29 -6.98 37.01 54.04
N MET A 30 -7.43 36.19 53.09
CA MET A 30 -8.39 35.10 53.37
C MET A 30 -8.12 33.89 52.50
N VAL A 31 -8.48 32.72 53.02
CA VAL A 31 -8.46 31.44 52.29
C VAL A 31 -9.53 30.52 52.86
N ASN A 32 -10.21 29.77 52.00
CA ASN A 32 -11.23 28.80 52.41
C ASN A 32 -10.65 27.38 52.55
N GLU A 33 -11.39 26.49 53.19
CA GLU A 33 -10.99 25.09 53.41
C GLU A 33 -10.76 24.32 52.10
N ALA A 34 -11.53 24.64 51.05
CA ALA A 34 -11.36 23.99 49.75
C ALA A 34 -10.00 24.27 49.11
N TYR A 35 -9.41 25.45 49.33
CA TYR A 35 -8.06 25.75 48.83
C TYR A 35 -7.03 24.82 49.47
N THR A 36 -7.10 24.63 50.79
CA THR A 36 -6.21 23.70 51.52
C THR A 36 -6.45 22.26 51.10
N ARG A 37 -7.71 21.85 50.91
CA ARG A 37 -8.06 20.50 50.40
C ARG A 37 -7.45 20.23 49.02
N ILE A 38 -7.55 21.20 48.09
CA ILE A 38 -7.07 21.06 46.72
C ILE A 38 -5.53 21.09 46.69
N THR A 39 -4.91 22.10 47.30
CA THR A 39 -3.48 22.38 47.15
C THR A 39 -2.60 21.70 48.19
N GLY A 40 -3.15 21.34 49.36
CA GLY A 40 -2.39 20.86 50.52
C GLY A 40 -1.61 21.95 51.25
N VAL A 41 -1.83 23.23 50.94
CA VAL A 41 -1.21 24.36 51.65
C VAL A 41 -2.10 24.79 52.82
N GLN A 42 -1.52 24.90 54.02
CA GLN A 42 -2.27 25.30 55.21
C GLN A 42 -2.52 26.81 55.22
N LYS A 43 -3.58 27.23 55.90
CA LYS A 43 -3.99 28.64 55.98
C LYS A 43 -2.87 29.51 56.57
N GLU A 44 -2.20 29.02 57.60
CA GLU A 44 -1.13 29.70 58.32
C GLU A 44 0.07 29.99 57.42
N GLU A 45 0.24 29.23 56.34
CA GLU A 45 1.31 29.40 55.35
C GLU A 45 0.98 30.45 54.28
N LEU A 46 -0.24 30.99 54.27
CA LEU A 46 -0.75 31.88 53.24
C LEU A 46 -1.19 33.24 53.77
N ILE A 47 -1.76 33.29 54.98
CA ILE A 47 -2.27 34.53 55.57
C ILE A 47 -1.10 35.41 56.05
N GLY A 48 -1.13 36.69 55.68
CA GLY A 48 -0.11 37.67 56.03
C GLY A 48 1.19 37.58 55.22
N ARG A 49 1.37 36.54 54.40
CA ARG A 49 2.55 36.36 53.55
C ARG A 49 2.34 36.95 52.16
N ASN A 50 3.44 37.42 51.56
CA ASN A 50 3.39 38.04 50.25
C ASN A 50 3.47 37.00 49.13
N LEU A 51 2.67 37.19 48.06
CA LEU A 51 2.64 36.32 46.89
C LEU A 51 4.02 36.12 46.24
N GLN A 52 4.88 37.15 46.21
CA GLN A 52 6.23 37.01 45.64
C GLN A 52 7.13 36.10 46.48
N GLU A 53 6.91 36.03 47.79
CA GLU A 53 7.64 35.16 48.70
C GLU A 53 7.23 33.69 48.45
N LEU A 54 5.93 33.45 48.31
CA LEU A 54 5.37 32.14 47.98
C LEU A 54 5.84 31.60 46.62
N GLU A 55 6.04 32.49 45.64
CA GLU A 55 6.65 32.15 44.35
C GLU A 55 8.14 31.77 44.49
N ARG A 56 8.93 32.55 45.24
CA ARG A 56 10.37 32.28 45.46
C ARG A 56 10.61 30.97 46.19
N GLU A 57 9.75 30.62 47.14
CA GLU A 57 9.80 29.34 47.88
C GLU A 57 9.31 28.14 47.07
N GLY A 58 8.79 28.36 45.86
CA GLY A 58 8.27 27.29 45.01
C GLY A 58 6.96 26.69 45.53
N ILE A 59 6.29 27.34 46.48
CA ILE A 59 4.95 26.92 46.94
C ILE A 59 3.96 27.10 45.79
N ILE A 60 4.10 28.19 45.03
CA ILE A 60 3.32 28.51 43.84
C ILE A 60 4.29 28.76 42.68
N SER A 61 4.10 28.11 41.53
CA SER A 61 4.99 28.30 40.37
C SER A 61 4.86 29.69 39.76
N GLU A 62 3.62 30.17 39.64
CA GLU A 62 3.27 31.47 39.08
C GLU A 62 1.89 31.87 39.60
N SER A 63 1.80 33.01 40.28
CA SER A 63 0.57 33.46 40.94
C SER A 63 -0.32 34.24 39.99
N VAL A 64 -1.52 33.71 39.72
CA VAL A 64 -2.56 34.45 38.97
C VAL A 64 -2.88 35.78 39.65
N SER A 65 -2.88 35.81 40.99
CA SER A 65 -3.19 37.02 41.75
C SER A 65 -2.14 38.10 41.50
N PHE A 66 -0.85 37.73 41.43
CA PHE A 66 0.22 38.67 41.10
C PHE A 66 0.13 39.19 39.66
N LYS A 67 -0.24 38.33 38.70
CA LYS A 67 -0.51 38.77 37.31
C LYS A 67 -1.69 39.72 37.21
N VAL A 68 -2.74 39.49 37.99
CA VAL A 68 -3.91 40.37 38.04
C VAL A 68 -3.55 41.72 38.68
N LEU A 69 -2.70 41.76 39.72
CA LEU A 69 -2.17 43.03 40.27
C LEU A 69 -1.48 43.87 39.19
N LYS A 70 -0.64 43.25 38.36
CA LYS A 70 0.11 43.94 37.30
C LYS A 70 -0.76 44.38 36.13
N SER A 71 -1.61 43.48 35.65
CA SER A 71 -2.42 43.72 34.44
C SER A 71 -3.69 44.51 34.70
N LYS A 72 -4.14 44.56 35.96
CA LYS A 72 -5.43 45.11 36.40
C LYS A 72 -6.63 44.52 35.63
N LYS A 73 -6.53 43.29 35.14
CA LYS A 73 -7.58 42.59 34.40
C LYS A 73 -7.80 41.19 34.98
N PRO A 74 -9.03 40.65 34.95
CA PRO A 74 -9.26 39.25 35.28
C PRO A 74 -8.44 38.32 34.39
N MET A 75 -7.87 37.27 34.97
CA MET A 75 -7.05 36.29 34.26
C MET A 75 -7.30 34.88 34.77
N THR A 76 -7.23 33.92 33.85
CA THR A 76 -7.22 32.49 34.16
C THR A 76 -5.93 31.88 33.62
N ILE A 77 -5.19 31.18 34.48
CA ILE A 77 -3.97 30.48 34.12
C ILE A 77 -3.97 29.08 34.73
N VAL A 78 -3.17 28.18 34.16
CA VAL A 78 -2.75 26.97 34.86
C VAL A 78 -1.52 27.35 35.68
N GLN A 79 -1.57 27.09 36.98
CA GLN A 79 -0.43 27.26 37.88
C GLN A 79 -0.24 25.99 38.70
N THR A 80 0.97 25.78 39.19
CA THR A 80 1.31 24.64 40.03
C THR A 80 1.42 25.10 41.47
N VAL A 81 0.69 24.47 42.38
CA VAL A 81 0.77 24.73 43.83
C VAL A 81 1.20 23.44 44.52
N ARG A 82 2.36 23.44 45.18
CA ARG A 82 2.98 22.23 45.79
C ARG A 82 2.96 21.01 44.87
N GLY A 83 3.33 21.20 43.60
CA GLY A 83 3.39 20.13 42.59
C GLY A 83 2.03 19.69 42.02
N LYS A 84 0.90 20.27 42.47
CA LYS A 84 -0.42 20.00 41.90
C LYS A 84 -0.78 21.06 40.87
N GLU A 85 -1.18 20.64 39.67
CA GLU A 85 -1.66 21.53 38.62
C GLU A 85 -3.10 21.97 38.89
N VAL A 86 -3.31 23.28 38.92
CA VAL A 86 -4.61 23.86 39.18
C VAL A 86 -4.94 24.95 38.18
N LEU A 87 -6.21 25.04 37.81
CA LEU A 87 -6.74 26.16 37.04
C LEU A 87 -7.11 27.28 38.01
N ALA A 88 -6.36 28.38 37.97
CA ALA A 88 -6.56 29.51 38.86
C ALA A 88 -7.12 30.70 38.07
N THR A 89 -8.24 31.25 38.54
CA THR A 89 -8.86 32.46 37.99
C THR A 89 -8.81 33.56 39.02
N GLY A 90 -8.04 34.62 38.75
CA GLY A 90 -7.95 35.81 39.57
C GLY A 90 -8.88 36.91 39.04
N SER A 91 -9.60 37.58 39.93
CA SER A 91 -10.47 38.72 39.62
C SER A 91 -10.17 39.88 40.58
N PRO A 92 -9.85 41.08 40.05
CA PRO A 92 -9.64 42.26 40.89
C PRO A 92 -10.98 42.79 41.41
N VAL A 93 -10.98 43.21 42.66
CA VAL A 93 -12.07 43.91 43.33
C VAL A 93 -11.59 45.33 43.57
N TYR A 94 -12.36 46.31 43.09
CA TYR A 94 -11.98 47.71 43.14
C TYR A 94 -12.73 48.46 44.23
N ASN A 95 -12.07 49.44 44.84
CA ASN A 95 -12.69 50.41 45.75
C ASN A 95 -13.45 51.49 44.96
N GLU A 96 -14.11 52.41 45.69
CA GLU A 96 -14.87 53.53 45.11
C GLU A 96 -13.98 54.50 44.30
N GLN A 97 -12.66 54.51 44.54
CA GLN A 97 -11.67 55.31 43.83
C GLN A 97 -11.15 54.63 42.55
N GLY A 98 -11.60 53.40 42.24
CA GLY A 98 -11.18 52.65 41.06
C GLY A 98 -9.82 51.97 41.20
N GLU A 99 -9.26 51.90 42.41
CA GLU A 99 -8.03 51.18 42.73
C GLU A 99 -8.35 49.75 43.19
N ILE A 100 -7.44 48.81 42.97
CA ILE A 100 -7.63 47.41 43.40
C ILE A 100 -7.54 47.38 44.93
N GLU A 101 -8.61 46.96 45.58
CA GLU A 101 -8.66 46.75 47.03
C GLU A 101 -8.27 45.31 47.37
N TYR A 102 -8.80 44.34 46.60
CA TYR A 102 -8.54 42.92 46.78
C TYR A 102 -8.43 42.18 45.45
N ILE A 103 -7.83 41.00 45.47
CA ILE A 103 -7.92 40.03 44.39
C ILE A 103 -8.47 38.73 44.93
N VAL A 104 -9.58 38.30 44.36
CA VAL A 104 -10.19 37.01 44.66
C VAL A 104 -9.72 36.00 43.62
N THR A 105 -9.14 34.90 44.08
CA THR A 105 -8.59 33.84 43.25
C THR A 105 -9.33 32.54 43.52
N ASN A 106 -9.96 32.02 42.47
CA ASN A 106 -10.62 30.70 42.50
C ASN A 106 -9.72 29.66 41.86
N ILE A 107 -9.51 28.55 42.55
CA ILE A 107 -8.62 27.46 42.17
C ILE A 107 -9.42 26.17 42.03
N ARG A 108 -9.24 25.49 40.91
CA ARG A 108 -9.82 24.17 40.62
C ARG A 108 -8.73 23.15 40.34
N ASP A 109 -8.88 21.96 40.92
CA ASP A 109 -8.07 20.80 40.54
C ASP A 109 -8.47 20.34 39.14
N ILE A 110 -7.49 20.28 38.24
CA ILE A 110 -7.68 19.80 36.86
C ILE A 110 -6.88 18.53 36.57
N SER A 111 -6.24 17.94 37.59
CA SER A 111 -5.35 16.79 37.45
C SER A 111 -6.09 15.59 36.86
N GLU A 112 -7.28 15.29 37.38
CA GLU A 112 -8.10 14.17 36.90
C GLU A 112 -8.63 14.42 35.48
N LEU A 113 -9.04 15.67 35.18
CA LEU A 113 -9.54 16.05 33.87
C LEU A 113 -8.43 15.96 32.80
N ASN A 114 -7.21 16.37 33.12
CA ASN A 114 -6.05 16.22 32.25
C ASN A 114 -5.68 14.75 32.03
N ARG A 115 -5.73 13.91 33.08
CA ARG A 115 -5.50 12.46 32.97
C ARG A 115 -6.51 11.81 32.02
N LEU A 116 -7.80 12.06 32.23
CA LEU A 116 -8.88 11.53 31.38
C LEU A 116 -8.75 11.98 29.92
N LYS A 117 -8.35 13.24 29.69
CA LYS A 117 -8.10 13.75 28.33
C LYS A 117 -6.95 13.00 27.64
N LEU A 118 -5.88 12.71 28.37
CA LEU A 118 -4.72 11.98 27.85
C LEU A 118 -5.09 10.53 27.50
N GLU A 119 -5.81 9.83 28.39
CA GLU A 119 -6.32 8.48 28.16
C GLU A 119 -7.23 8.41 26.92
N LEU A 120 -8.13 9.39 26.76
CA LEU A 120 -9.01 9.47 25.61
C LEU A 120 -8.25 9.67 24.29
N GLN A 121 -7.19 10.49 24.29
CA GLN A 121 -6.34 10.70 23.11
C GLN A 121 -5.60 9.42 22.72
N GLN A 122 -5.03 8.71 23.69
CA GLN A 122 -4.36 7.43 23.46
C GLN A 122 -5.34 6.38 22.94
N SER A 123 -6.53 6.28 23.52
CA SER A 123 -7.60 5.38 23.06
C SER A 123 -7.98 5.66 21.60
N LYS A 124 -8.25 6.92 21.25
CA LYS A 124 -8.57 7.32 19.87
C LYS A 124 -7.46 6.99 18.88
N ALA A 125 -6.20 7.22 19.24
CA ALA A 125 -5.05 6.89 18.39
C ALA A 125 -4.95 5.38 18.14
N LEU A 126 -5.15 4.56 19.19
CA LEU A 126 -5.15 3.12 19.09
C LEU A 126 -6.32 2.60 18.24
N THR A 127 -7.54 3.11 18.45
CA THR A 127 -8.71 2.78 17.63
C THR A 127 -8.47 3.14 16.16
N GLN A 128 -7.89 4.30 15.88
CA GLN A 128 -7.59 4.71 14.51
C GLN A 128 -6.57 3.77 13.84
N LYS A 129 -5.55 3.33 14.59
CA LYS A 129 -4.58 2.35 14.12
C LYS A 129 -5.26 1.02 13.79
N PHE A 130 -6.10 0.50 14.69
CA PHE A 130 -6.87 -0.72 14.44
C PHE A 130 -7.82 -0.60 13.25
N ILE A 131 -8.50 0.53 13.08
CA ILE A 131 -9.38 0.76 11.91
C ILE A 131 -8.57 0.70 10.61
N ASN A 132 -7.36 1.25 10.59
CA ASN A 132 -6.51 1.21 9.40
C ASN A 132 -6.03 -0.23 9.11
N GLU A 133 -5.59 -0.96 10.13
CA GLU A 133 -5.19 -2.37 10.01
C GLU A 133 -6.35 -3.26 9.54
N ILE A 134 -7.56 -3.08 10.10
CA ILE A 134 -8.77 -3.80 9.65
C ILE A 134 -9.13 -3.46 8.20
N LYS A 135 -8.98 -2.19 7.79
CA LYS A 135 -9.21 -1.80 6.39
C LYS A 135 -8.22 -2.46 5.44
N GLU A 136 -6.94 -2.50 5.80
CA GLU A 136 -5.92 -3.20 5.01
C GLU A 136 -6.18 -4.70 4.94
N PHE A 137 -6.56 -5.32 6.07
CA PHE A 137 -6.84 -6.76 6.13
C PHE A 137 -8.09 -7.12 5.31
N LYS A 138 -9.19 -6.35 5.47
CA LYS A 138 -10.40 -6.51 4.65
C LYS A 138 -10.14 -6.24 3.16
N MET A 139 -9.22 -5.33 2.82
CA MET A 139 -8.85 -5.09 1.43
C MET A 139 -8.10 -6.30 0.85
N LYS A 140 -7.17 -6.90 1.60
CA LYS A 140 -6.48 -8.14 1.22
C LYS A 140 -7.45 -9.33 1.08
N GLU A 141 -8.34 -9.51 2.04
CA GLU A 141 -9.32 -10.61 2.06
C GLU A 141 -10.37 -10.46 0.94
N LYS A 142 -10.84 -9.24 0.68
CA LYS A 142 -11.79 -8.95 -0.42
C LYS A 142 -11.13 -9.05 -1.80
N MET A 143 -9.81 -8.91 -1.89
CA MET A 143 -9.05 -9.21 -3.12
C MET A 143 -8.79 -10.71 -3.30
N GLN A 144 -8.66 -11.47 -2.21
CA GLN A 144 -8.52 -12.93 -2.25
C GLN A 144 -9.79 -13.65 -2.70
N LEU A 145 -10.98 -13.03 -2.55
CA LEU A 145 -12.25 -13.75 -2.70
C LEU A 145 -13.17 -13.36 -3.88
N LEU A 146 -12.93 -12.28 -4.64
CA LEU A 146 -14.00 -11.71 -5.49
C LEU A 146 -13.59 -11.17 -6.86
N LEU A 147 -12.74 -11.89 -7.59
CA LEU A 147 -12.61 -11.70 -9.03
C LEU A 147 -12.57 -13.07 -9.70
N ASP A 148 -13.76 -13.64 -9.94
CA ASP A 148 -14.02 -14.93 -10.62
C ASP A 148 -12.88 -15.40 -11.53
N GLY A 149 -11.99 -16.23 -11.00
CA GLY A 149 -10.93 -16.92 -11.73
C GLY A 149 -9.55 -16.25 -11.79
N VAL A 150 -9.27 -15.19 -11.02
CA VAL A 150 -7.89 -14.64 -10.90
C VAL A 150 -7.33 -14.84 -9.51
N ILE A 151 -6.16 -15.48 -9.43
CA ILE A 151 -5.39 -15.70 -8.20
C ILE A 151 -4.26 -14.67 -8.14
N ALA A 152 -4.22 -13.89 -7.07
CA ALA A 152 -3.22 -12.84 -6.86
C ALA A 152 -2.98 -12.57 -5.36
N HIS A 153 -1.80 -12.93 -4.88
CA HIS A 153 -1.25 -12.65 -3.56
C HIS A 153 -0.04 -11.70 -3.62
N SER A 154 0.70 -11.69 -4.74
CA SER A 154 1.84 -10.81 -4.97
C SER A 154 1.42 -9.34 -5.04
N LYS A 155 2.27 -8.46 -4.50
CA LYS A 155 2.01 -7.02 -4.49
C LYS A 155 1.85 -6.45 -5.90
N GLU A 156 2.65 -6.95 -6.83
CA GLU A 156 2.69 -6.56 -8.23
C GLU A 156 1.37 -6.89 -8.92
N MET A 157 0.86 -8.12 -8.75
CA MET A 157 -0.41 -8.53 -9.34
C MET A 157 -1.61 -7.83 -8.67
N ILE A 158 -1.54 -7.61 -7.36
CA ILE A 158 -2.53 -6.82 -6.61
C ILE A 158 -2.67 -5.40 -7.19
N GLN A 159 -1.56 -4.74 -7.53
CA GLN A 159 -1.58 -3.43 -8.18
C GLN A 159 -2.22 -3.47 -9.57
N VAL A 160 -1.93 -4.50 -10.37
CA VAL A 160 -2.59 -4.71 -11.68
C VAL A 160 -4.11 -4.84 -11.50
N LEU A 161 -4.57 -5.62 -10.52
CA LEU A 161 -6.00 -5.79 -10.24
C LEU A 161 -6.68 -4.49 -9.79
N HIS A 162 -6.01 -3.66 -8.99
CA HIS A 162 -6.52 -2.33 -8.65
C HIS A 162 -6.69 -1.43 -9.87
N LEU A 163 -5.75 -1.46 -10.80
CA LEU A 163 -5.86 -0.70 -12.04
C LEU A 163 -7.01 -1.23 -12.90
N VAL A 164 -7.12 -2.56 -13.05
CA VAL A 164 -8.21 -3.22 -13.77
C VAL A 164 -9.58 -2.78 -13.23
N GLN A 165 -9.78 -2.74 -11.91
CA GLN A 165 -11.04 -2.30 -11.31
C GLN A 165 -11.40 -0.84 -11.62
N LYS A 166 -10.40 0.05 -11.68
CA LYS A 166 -10.63 1.46 -12.05
C LYS A 166 -10.99 1.59 -13.52
N VAL A 167 -10.23 0.89 -14.37
CA VAL A 167 -10.34 0.96 -15.83
C VAL A 167 -11.60 0.28 -16.35
N ALA A 168 -12.11 -0.74 -15.65
CA ALA A 168 -13.34 -1.42 -16.04
C ALA A 168 -14.54 -0.46 -16.13
N ARG A 169 -14.59 0.58 -15.29
CA ARG A 169 -15.70 1.55 -15.21
C ARG A 169 -15.78 2.57 -16.35
N VAL A 170 -14.75 2.65 -17.18
CA VAL A 170 -14.68 3.59 -18.31
C VAL A 170 -14.56 2.84 -19.64
N ASP A 171 -14.99 3.47 -20.73
CA ASP A 171 -14.97 2.88 -22.08
C ASP A 171 -13.65 3.12 -22.84
N SER A 172 -12.60 3.61 -22.16
CA SER A 172 -11.29 3.83 -22.77
C SER A 172 -10.66 2.53 -23.28
N THR A 173 -9.90 2.64 -24.38
CA THR A 173 -9.06 1.57 -24.91
C THR A 173 -8.00 1.14 -23.89
N VAL A 174 -7.82 -0.16 -23.74
CA VAL A 174 -6.83 -0.74 -22.82
C VAL A 174 -5.86 -1.60 -23.60
N LEU A 175 -4.57 -1.41 -23.35
CA LEU A 175 -3.49 -2.21 -23.93
C LEU A 175 -2.86 -3.08 -22.84
N LEU A 176 -3.05 -4.40 -22.93
CA LEU A 176 -2.47 -5.38 -22.02
C LEU A 176 -1.08 -5.80 -22.53
N LEU A 177 -0.05 -5.46 -21.76
CA LEU A 177 1.34 -5.76 -22.08
C LEU A 177 1.84 -6.89 -21.18
N GLY A 178 2.58 -7.84 -21.75
CA GLY A 178 3.23 -8.88 -20.97
C GLY A 178 3.56 -10.10 -21.80
N GLU A 179 4.42 -10.96 -21.27
CA GLU A 179 4.88 -12.17 -21.95
C GLU A 179 3.73 -13.13 -22.32
N SER A 180 4.02 -14.11 -23.18
CA SER A 180 3.05 -15.16 -23.47
C SER A 180 2.75 -15.97 -22.20
N GLY A 181 1.48 -16.34 -22.00
CA GLY A 181 1.08 -17.19 -20.88
C GLY A 181 0.95 -16.49 -19.52
N VAL A 182 1.07 -15.15 -19.41
CA VAL A 182 0.91 -14.43 -18.11
C VAL A 182 -0.55 -14.27 -17.65
N GLY A 183 -1.53 -14.58 -18.51
CA GLY A 183 -2.96 -14.46 -18.20
C GLY A 183 -3.67 -13.22 -18.77
N LYS A 184 -3.17 -12.63 -19.87
CA LYS A 184 -3.78 -11.46 -20.55
C LYS A 184 -5.27 -11.65 -20.85
N GLU A 185 -5.67 -12.82 -21.36
CA GLU A 185 -7.08 -13.13 -21.65
C GLU A 185 -7.96 -13.13 -20.38
N VAL A 186 -7.43 -13.61 -19.26
CA VAL A 186 -8.16 -13.63 -17.98
C VAL A 186 -8.38 -12.21 -17.48
N ILE A 187 -7.38 -11.35 -17.59
CA ILE A 187 -7.50 -9.93 -17.27
C ILE A 187 -8.50 -9.21 -18.22
N ALA A 188 -8.49 -9.51 -19.51
CA ALA A 188 -9.46 -8.94 -20.45
C ALA A 188 -10.91 -9.34 -20.10
N LYS A 189 -11.14 -10.61 -19.76
CA LYS A 189 -12.45 -11.09 -19.26
C LYS A 189 -12.86 -10.35 -18.00
N LEU A 190 -11.91 -10.11 -17.10
CA LEU A 190 -12.17 -9.43 -15.85
C LEU A 190 -12.58 -7.96 -16.07
N ILE A 191 -11.85 -7.25 -16.93
CA ILE A 191 -12.19 -5.87 -17.32
C ILE A 191 -13.61 -5.81 -17.88
N HIS A 192 -13.95 -6.72 -18.80
CA HIS A 192 -15.28 -6.77 -19.41
C HIS A 192 -16.38 -7.03 -18.37
N ARG A 193 -16.23 -8.06 -17.53
CA ARG A 193 -17.21 -8.42 -16.48
C ARG A 193 -17.42 -7.32 -15.44
N ALA A 194 -16.37 -6.56 -15.13
CA ALA A 194 -16.45 -5.46 -14.17
C ALA A 194 -16.89 -4.12 -14.81
N SER A 195 -17.19 -4.10 -16.11
CA SER A 195 -17.56 -2.89 -16.86
C SER A 195 -19.06 -2.67 -16.96
N ASN A 196 -19.45 -1.47 -17.41
CA ASN A 196 -20.84 -1.14 -17.74
C ASN A 196 -21.38 -1.97 -18.92
N ARG A 197 -20.51 -2.68 -19.65
CA ARG A 197 -20.84 -3.52 -20.81
C ARG A 197 -20.83 -5.02 -20.50
N ALA A 198 -20.82 -5.41 -19.22
CA ALA A 198 -20.75 -6.81 -18.79
C ALA A 198 -21.91 -7.69 -19.28
N GLN A 199 -23.06 -7.08 -19.63
CA GLN A 199 -24.21 -7.79 -20.21
C GLN A 199 -24.11 -7.95 -21.74
N GLY A 200 -23.21 -7.21 -22.38
CA GLY A 200 -22.96 -7.30 -23.82
C GLY A 200 -22.00 -8.44 -24.18
N PRO A 201 -21.82 -8.73 -25.47
CA PRO A 201 -20.90 -9.78 -25.91
C PRO A 201 -19.43 -9.44 -25.60
N LEU A 202 -18.65 -10.46 -25.27
CA LEU A 202 -17.19 -10.41 -25.28
C LEU A 202 -16.66 -11.24 -26.45
N ILE A 203 -16.35 -10.57 -27.56
CA ILE A 203 -15.78 -11.21 -28.75
C ILE A 203 -14.26 -11.23 -28.62
N LYS A 204 -13.65 -12.41 -28.70
CA LYS A 204 -12.20 -12.57 -28.61
C LYS A 204 -11.64 -12.98 -29.96
N VAL A 205 -10.57 -12.30 -30.37
CA VAL A 205 -9.90 -12.53 -31.64
C VAL A 205 -8.41 -12.65 -31.37
N ASN A 206 -7.80 -13.75 -31.80
CA ASN A 206 -6.35 -13.88 -31.80
C ASN A 206 -5.84 -13.57 -33.20
N CYS A 207 -5.15 -12.45 -33.36
CA CYS A 207 -4.68 -11.97 -34.66
C CYS A 207 -3.60 -12.89 -35.27
N ALA A 208 -2.87 -13.65 -34.45
CA ALA A 208 -1.87 -14.60 -34.92
C ALA A 208 -2.47 -15.94 -35.37
N ALA A 209 -3.67 -16.30 -34.90
CA ALA A 209 -4.30 -17.59 -35.19
C ALA A 209 -5.08 -17.60 -36.52
N ILE A 210 -5.54 -16.45 -36.99
CA ILE A 210 -6.33 -16.33 -38.22
C ILE A 210 -5.37 -16.03 -39.39
N PRO A 211 -5.45 -16.77 -40.51
CA PRO A 211 -4.67 -16.47 -41.69
C PRO A 211 -4.90 -15.02 -42.16
N GLN A 212 -3.81 -14.31 -42.50
CA GLN A 212 -3.88 -12.87 -42.82
C GLN A 212 -4.93 -12.54 -43.89
N HIS A 213 -5.08 -13.38 -44.91
CA HIS A 213 -6.05 -13.20 -45.99
C HIS A 213 -7.53 -13.35 -45.56
N LEU A 214 -7.80 -13.99 -44.41
CA LEU A 214 -9.14 -14.10 -43.82
C LEU A 214 -9.38 -13.11 -42.69
N LEU A 215 -8.32 -12.59 -42.07
CA LEU A 215 -8.43 -11.71 -40.91
C LEU A 215 -9.27 -10.47 -41.21
N GLU A 216 -9.14 -9.90 -42.40
CA GLU A 216 -9.93 -8.76 -42.84
C GLU A 216 -11.44 -9.06 -42.89
N SER A 217 -11.80 -10.15 -43.56
CA SER A 217 -13.20 -10.52 -43.78
C SER A 217 -13.87 -11.04 -42.51
N GLU A 218 -13.10 -11.64 -41.59
CA GLU A 218 -13.58 -12.00 -40.25
C GLU A 218 -13.80 -10.76 -39.39
N LEU A 219 -12.84 -9.82 -39.31
CA LEU A 219 -12.97 -8.63 -38.46
C LEU A 219 -14.07 -7.68 -38.93
N PHE A 220 -14.08 -7.36 -40.23
CA PHE A 220 -14.92 -6.29 -40.79
C PHE A 220 -16.14 -6.81 -41.56
N GLY A 221 -16.23 -8.12 -41.81
CA GLY A 221 -17.30 -8.70 -42.61
C GLY A 221 -17.12 -8.44 -44.11
N TYR A 222 -18.01 -9.01 -44.91
CA TYR A 222 -17.99 -8.85 -46.37
C TYR A 222 -19.40 -8.76 -46.95
N GLU A 223 -19.52 -8.02 -48.05
CA GLU A 223 -20.75 -8.00 -48.86
C GLU A 223 -20.80 -9.15 -49.87
N LYS A 224 -22.01 -9.42 -50.38
CA LYS A 224 -22.23 -10.42 -51.43
C LYS A 224 -21.31 -10.15 -52.63
N GLY A 225 -20.55 -11.16 -53.05
CA GLY A 225 -19.69 -11.08 -54.23
C GLY A 225 -18.36 -10.36 -54.02
N ALA A 226 -17.94 -10.14 -52.77
CA ALA A 226 -16.67 -9.48 -52.46
C ALA A 226 -15.42 -10.25 -52.96
N PHE A 227 -15.47 -11.59 -53.01
CA PHE A 227 -14.40 -12.45 -53.53
C PHE A 227 -14.94 -13.82 -53.97
N THR A 228 -14.14 -14.58 -54.71
CA THR A 228 -14.51 -15.93 -55.18
C THR A 228 -14.66 -16.89 -54.01
N GLY A 229 -15.89 -17.38 -53.77
CA GLY A 229 -16.23 -18.25 -52.65
C GLY A 229 -16.94 -17.55 -51.48
N ALA A 230 -17.21 -16.24 -51.58
CA ALA A 230 -18.01 -15.52 -50.60
C ALA A 230 -19.46 -16.04 -50.56
N ASP A 231 -20.06 -16.16 -49.36
CA ASP A 231 -21.48 -16.51 -49.24
C ASP A 231 -22.32 -15.47 -50.00
N SER A 232 -23.25 -15.98 -50.81
CA SER A 232 -24.26 -15.22 -51.54
C SER A 232 -25.08 -14.23 -50.69
N ARG A 233 -25.05 -14.34 -49.36
CA ARG A 233 -25.75 -13.45 -48.43
C ARG A 233 -24.84 -12.43 -47.74
N GLY A 234 -23.52 -12.51 -47.91
CA GLY A 234 -22.55 -11.76 -47.12
C GLY A 234 -22.46 -12.25 -45.67
N LYS A 235 -21.49 -11.72 -44.90
CA LYS A 235 -21.27 -12.08 -43.49
C LYS A 235 -20.95 -10.83 -42.66
N PRO A 236 -21.61 -10.61 -41.51
CA PRO A 236 -21.25 -9.53 -40.60
C PRO A 236 -19.90 -9.81 -39.92
N GLY A 237 -19.11 -8.75 -39.72
CA GLY A 237 -17.79 -8.85 -39.09
C GLY A 237 -17.86 -9.05 -37.57
N LEU A 238 -16.74 -9.45 -36.98
CA LEU A 238 -16.59 -9.61 -35.53
C LEU A 238 -16.79 -8.29 -34.77
N PHE A 239 -16.47 -7.14 -35.38
CA PHE A 239 -16.82 -5.83 -34.80
C PHE A 239 -18.34 -5.61 -34.70
N GLU A 240 -19.11 -6.00 -35.73
CA GLU A 240 -20.57 -5.91 -35.68
C GLU A 240 -21.16 -6.87 -34.63
N GLN A 241 -20.57 -8.06 -34.50
CA GLN A 241 -20.98 -9.05 -33.49
C GLN A 241 -20.65 -8.59 -32.05
N ALA A 242 -19.72 -7.66 -31.88
CA ALA A 242 -19.34 -7.09 -30.60
C ALA A 242 -20.18 -5.86 -30.20
N GLU A 243 -21.19 -5.50 -30.99
CA GLU A 243 -22.02 -4.30 -30.77
C GLU A 243 -22.61 -4.24 -29.35
N GLY A 244 -22.48 -3.08 -28.70
CA GLY A 244 -22.89 -2.88 -27.30
C GLY A 244 -22.01 -3.59 -26.27
N GLY A 245 -21.00 -4.35 -26.72
CA GLY A 245 -20.12 -5.18 -25.90
C GLY A 245 -18.66 -4.74 -25.98
N THR A 246 -17.77 -5.73 -25.95
CA THR A 246 -16.32 -5.56 -25.95
C THR A 246 -15.67 -6.52 -26.96
N ILE A 247 -14.73 -6.02 -27.74
CA ILE A 247 -13.84 -6.84 -28.57
C ILE A 247 -12.45 -6.89 -27.93
N PHE A 248 -11.91 -8.10 -27.79
CA PHE A 248 -10.56 -8.35 -27.29
C PHE A 248 -9.68 -8.84 -28.44
N LEU A 249 -8.68 -8.04 -28.80
CA LEU A 249 -7.70 -8.32 -29.84
C LEU A 249 -6.40 -8.81 -29.20
N ASP A 250 -6.21 -10.13 -29.15
CA ASP A 250 -4.98 -10.74 -28.67
C ASP A 250 -3.92 -10.82 -29.77
N GLU A 251 -2.67 -10.66 -29.36
CA GLU A 251 -1.50 -10.54 -30.24
C GLU A 251 -1.65 -9.47 -31.34
N ILE A 252 -2.07 -8.27 -30.95
CA ILE A 252 -2.29 -7.13 -31.88
C ILE A 252 -1.03 -6.74 -32.67
N GLY A 253 0.17 -7.09 -32.17
CA GLY A 253 1.43 -6.90 -32.88
C GLY A 253 1.53 -7.70 -34.19
N ASP A 254 0.80 -8.80 -34.32
CA ASP A 254 0.82 -9.64 -35.52
C ASP A 254 -0.18 -9.17 -36.61
N MET A 255 -0.86 -8.03 -36.39
CA MET A 255 -1.80 -7.47 -37.35
C MET A 255 -1.08 -6.83 -38.56
N PRO A 256 -1.43 -7.21 -39.80
CA PRO A 256 -0.91 -6.58 -41.03
C PRO A 256 -1.13 -5.06 -41.10
N LEU A 257 -0.19 -4.32 -41.70
CA LEU A 257 -0.19 -2.85 -41.77
C LEU A 257 -1.43 -2.25 -42.45
N ASP A 258 -1.97 -2.94 -43.46
CA ASP A 258 -3.19 -2.55 -44.16
C ASP A 258 -4.43 -2.63 -43.24
N LEU A 259 -4.49 -3.65 -42.39
CA LEU A 259 -5.56 -3.81 -41.40
C LEU A 259 -5.41 -2.84 -40.24
N GLN A 260 -4.19 -2.44 -39.88
CA GLN A 260 -3.95 -1.42 -38.86
C GLN A 260 -4.61 -0.08 -39.24
N ALA A 261 -4.58 0.30 -40.52
CA ALA A 261 -5.26 1.52 -41.00
C ALA A 261 -6.79 1.43 -40.86
N LYS A 262 -7.37 0.25 -41.08
CA LYS A 262 -8.81 0.02 -40.88
C LYS A 262 -9.19 0.03 -39.41
N LEU A 263 -8.41 -0.63 -38.56
CA LEU A 263 -8.61 -0.61 -37.11
C LEU A 263 -8.55 0.82 -36.55
N LEU A 264 -7.62 1.64 -37.04
CA LEU A 264 -7.54 3.06 -36.66
C LEU A 264 -8.85 3.81 -36.93
N ARG A 265 -9.47 3.59 -38.10
CA ARG A 265 -10.78 4.19 -38.43
C ARG A 265 -11.85 3.76 -37.44
N VAL A 266 -11.89 2.47 -37.07
CA VAL A 266 -12.86 2.00 -36.06
C VAL A 266 -12.66 2.72 -34.72
N LEU A 267 -11.42 2.89 -34.27
CA LEU A 267 -11.11 3.54 -32.99
C LEU A 267 -11.32 5.06 -32.98
N GLN A 268 -11.38 5.69 -34.15
CA GLN A 268 -11.56 7.14 -34.31
C GLN A 268 -13.01 7.50 -34.62
N GLU A 269 -13.60 6.84 -35.60
CA GLU A 269 -14.90 7.17 -36.19
C GLU A 269 -16.04 6.29 -35.63
N LEU A 270 -15.71 5.17 -34.96
CA LEU A 270 -16.69 4.16 -34.53
C LEU A 270 -17.51 3.63 -35.70
N GLU A 271 -16.86 3.48 -36.86
CA GLU A 271 -17.45 2.99 -38.09
C GLU A 271 -16.59 1.90 -38.71
N ILE A 272 -17.24 0.93 -39.36
CA ILE A 272 -16.59 -0.10 -40.16
C ILE A 272 -17.10 -0.05 -41.60
N THR A 273 -16.28 -0.52 -42.54
CA THR A 273 -16.69 -0.77 -43.93
C THR A 273 -16.42 -2.23 -44.27
N ARG A 274 -17.45 -2.95 -44.68
CA ARG A 274 -17.34 -4.36 -45.10
C ARG A 274 -16.44 -4.48 -46.34
N VAL A 275 -15.76 -5.61 -46.47
CA VAL A 275 -14.96 -5.91 -47.67
C VAL A 275 -15.87 -5.92 -48.91
N GLY A 276 -15.48 -5.19 -49.95
CA GLY A 276 -16.26 -5.01 -51.18
C GLY A 276 -17.45 -4.04 -51.07
N GLY A 277 -17.79 -3.60 -49.85
CA GLY A 277 -18.89 -2.66 -49.60
C GLY A 277 -18.48 -1.20 -49.69
N ARG A 278 -19.46 -0.32 -49.92
CA ARG A 278 -19.28 1.15 -49.92
C ARG A 278 -19.94 1.83 -48.72
N LYS A 279 -20.77 1.12 -47.98
CA LYS A 279 -21.55 1.66 -46.87
C LYS A 279 -20.78 1.52 -45.56
N SER A 280 -20.63 2.62 -44.83
CA SER A 280 -20.15 2.60 -43.45
C SER A 280 -21.26 2.14 -42.50
N VAL A 281 -20.89 1.33 -41.51
CA VAL A 281 -21.76 0.84 -40.44
C VAL A 281 -21.20 1.35 -39.11
N LYS A 282 -22.00 2.11 -38.37
CA LYS A 282 -21.64 2.56 -37.01
C LYS A 282 -21.62 1.38 -36.06
N VAL A 283 -20.59 1.33 -35.22
CA VAL A 283 -20.39 0.30 -34.20
C VAL A 283 -20.06 0.92 -32.85
N ASN A 284 -20.76 0.53 -31.80
CA ASN A 284 -20.49 0.94 -30.43
C ASN A 284 -19.80 -0.19 -29.66
N VAL A 285 -18.48 -0.30 -29.81
CA VAL A 285 -17.68 -1.40 -29.25
C VAL A 285 -16.53 -0.86 -28.41
N ARG A 286 -16.35 -1.43 -27.22
CA ARG A 286 -15.15 -1.19 -26.42
C ARG A 286 -14.01 -2.08 -26.91
N VAL A 287 -12.83 -1.52 -27.11
CA VAL A 287 -11.66 -2.27 -27.58
C VAL A 287 -10.69 -2.54 -26.43
N LEU A 288 -10.35 -3.80 -26.23
CA LEU A 288 -9.23 -4.26 -25.41
C LEU A 288 -8.21 -4.91 -26.35
N SER A 289 -6.93 -4.60 -26.21
CA SER A 289 -5.87 -5.24 -26.99
C SER A 289 -4.80 -5.84 -26.09
N ALA A 290 -4.08 -6.84 -26.60
CA ALA A 290 -2.99 -7.50 -25.90
C ALA A 290 -1.84 -7.81 -26.84
N THR A 291 -0.61 -7.75 -26.33
CA THR A 291 0.59 -8.17 -27.07
C THR A 291 1.72 -8.53 -26.12
N HIS A 292 2.61 -9.42 -26.57
CA HIS A 292 3.91 -9.67 -25.94
C HIS A 292 5.06 -8.89 -26.58
N GLN A 293 4.84 -8.29 -27.75
CA GLN A 293 5.84 -7.54 -28.51
C GLN A 293 5.90 -6.08 -28.03
N SER A 294 7.05 -5.43 -28.15
CA SER A 294 7.15 -3.98 -27.94
C SER A 294 6.64 -3.25 -29.18
N LEU A 295 5.44 -2.66 -29.06
CA LEU A 295 4.85 -1.88 -30.14
C LEU A 295 5.69 -0.63 -30.45
N GLU A 296 6.36 -0.05 -29.45
CA GLU A 296 7.27 1.07 -29.62
C GLU A 296 8.41 0.73 -30.60
N ALA A 297 9.08 -0.41 -30.37
CA ALA A 297 10.14 -0.88 -31.26
C ALA A 297 9.61 -1.24 -32.66
N MET A 298 8.36 -1.72 -32.77
CA MET A 298 7.74 -2.00 -34.07
C MET A 298 7.40 -0.72 -34.84
N VAL A 299 7.03 0.36 -34.14
CA VAL A 299 6.83 1.68 -34.74
C VAL A 299 8.15 2.22 -35.30
N GLU A 300 9.24 2.11 -34.55
CA GLU A 300 10.57 2.51 -35.03
C GLU A 300 11.03 1.72 -36.27
N ARG A 301 10.64 0.45 -36.36
CA ARG A 301 10.93 -0.43 -37.51
C ARG A 301 9.96 -0.27 -38.68
N GLY A 302 8.91 0.54 -38.53
CA GLY A 302 7.87 0.72 -39.55
C GLY A 302 6.93 -0.48 -39.74
N THR A 303 6.96 -1.48 -38.85
CA THR A 303 6.06 -2.65 -38.89
C THR A 303 4.76 -2.44 -38.11
N PHE A 304 4.67 -1.34 -37.35
CA PHE A 304 3.44 -0.90 -36.70
C PHE A 304 3.23 0.60 -36.89
N ARG A 305 1.99 1.02 -37.13
CA ARG A 305 1.70 2.43 -37.37
C ARG A 305 1.72 3.24 -36.07
N GLN A 306 2.40 4.39 -36.12
CA GLN A 306 2.52 5.30 -34.97
C GLN A 306 1.16 5.86 -34.51
N ASP A 307 0.28 6.21 -35.45
CA ASP A 307 -1.05 6.75 -35.16
C ASP A 307 -1.96 5.75 -34.42
N LEU A 308 -1.94 4.48 -34.85
CA LEU A 308 -2.65 3.39 -34.17
C LEU A 308 -2.08 3.11 -32.78
N TYR A 309 -0.75 3.11 -32.64
CA TYR A 309 -0.09 2.88 -31.35
C TYR A 309 -0.59 3.87 -30.29
N TYR A 310 -0.63 5.17 -30.59
CA TYR A 310 -1.13 6.17 -29.63
C TYR A 310 -2.62 6.00 -29.29
N ARG A 311 -3.43 5.46 -30.22
CA ARG A 311 -4.86 5.22 -29.98
C ARG A 311 -5.14 3.95 -29.18
N LEU A 312 -4.24 2.97 -29.25
CA LEU A 312 -4.29 1.76 -28.42
C LEU A 312 -3.68 1.99 -27.03
N ASN A 313 -2.57 2.73 -26.96
CA ASN A 313 -1.80 2.95 -25.72
C ASN A 313 -2.36 4.09 -24.85
N ILE A 314 -3.69 4.16 -24.70
CA ILE A 314 -4.34 5.14 -23.82
C ILE A 314 -4.16 4.72 -22.36
N ILE A 315 -4.41 3.43 -22.08
CA ILE A 315 -4.24 2.84 -20.75
C ILE A 315 -3.42 1.55 -20.89
N PRO A 316 -2.08 1.63 -20.77
CA PRO A 316 -1.24 0.44 -20.70
C PRO A 316 -1.38 -0.25 -19.34
N ILE A 317 -1.58 -1.57 -19.36
CA ILE A 317 -1.54 -2.43 -18.18
C ILE A 317 -0.47 -3.49 -18.40
N LYS A 318 0.66 -3.35 -17.72
CA LYS A 318 1.74 -4.34 -17.75
C LYS A 318 1.47 -5.45 -16.74
N ILE A 319 1.33 -6.68 -17.22
CA ILE A 319 1.14 -7.88 -16.40
C ILE A 319 2.52 -8.51 -16.15
N PRO A 320 2.94 -8.67 -14.88
CA PRO A 320 4.25 -9.22 -14.57
C PRO A 320 4.36 -10.71 -14.94
N PRO A 321 5.52 -11.16 -15.42
CA PRO A 321 5.80 -12.58 -15.59
C PRO A 321 5.85 -13.28 -14.23
N LEU A 322 5.63 -14.59 -14.22
CA LEU A 322 5.47 -15.38 -12.99
C LEU A 322 6.69 -15.32 -12.06
N ARG A 323 7.90 -15.22 -12.63
CA ARG A 323 9.16 -15.03 -11.90
C ARG A 323 9.24 -13.72 -11.08
N GLU A 324 8.47 -12.70 -11.45
CA GLU A 324 8.39 -11.41 -10.73
C GLU A 324 7.27 -11.39 -9.67
N ARG A 325 6.45 -12.44 -9.58
CA ARG A 325 5.32 -12.57 -8.64
C ARG A 325 5.31 -13.93 -7.94
N LYS A 326 6.41 -14.22 -7.22
CA LYS A 326 6.64 -15.54 -6.61
C LYS A 326 5.56 -15.94 -5.60
N ASP A 327 5.00 -14.97 -4.87
CA ASP A 327 3.92 -15.21 -3.91
C ASP A 327 2.65 -15.81 -4.54
N ASP A 328 2.50 -15.72 -5.87
CA ASP A 328 1.37 -16.30 -6.62
C ASP A 328 1.61 -17.78 -6.98
N ILE A 329 2.85 -18.27 -6.94
CA ILE A 329 3.23 -19.60 -7.45
C ILE A 329 2.53 -20.72 -6.69
N MET A 330 2.64 -20.75 -5.35
CA MET A 330 1.99 -21.78 -4.53
C MET A 330 0.45 -21.75 -4.67
N PRO A 331 -0.23 -20.60 -4.51
CA PRO A 331 -1.67 -20.51 -4.72
C PRO A 331 -2.13 -20.98 -6.10
N LEU A 332 -1.45 -20.56 -7.17
CA LEU A 332 -1.75 -21.00 -8.54
C LEU A 332 -1.53 -22.50 -8.71
N ALA A 333 -0.42 -23.03 -8.20
CA ALA A 333 -0.11 -24.44 -8.31
C ALA A 333 -1.16 -25.32 -7.62
N CYS A 334 -1.55 -24.96 -6.40
CA CYS A 334 -2.60 -25.64 -5.66
C CYS A 334 -3.95 -25.56 -6.38
N PHE A 335 -4.29 -24.41 -6.95
CA PHE A 335 -5.53 -24.26 -7.73
C PHE A 335 -5.57 -25.19 -8.95
N PHE A 336 -4.50 -25.23 -9.75
CA PHE A 336 -4.44 -26.12 -10.91
C PHE A 336 -4.46 -27.59 -10.49
N LEU A 337 -3.76 -27.96 -9.41
CA LEU A 337 -3.77 -29.34 -8.91
C LEU A 337 -5.18 -29.76 -8.47
N ASN A 338 -5.88 -28.90 -7.73
CA ASN A 338 -7.27 -29.16 -7.32
C ASN A 338 -8.20 -29.28 -8.53
N LYS A 339 -8.06 -28.38 -9.51
CA LYS A 339 -8.81 -28.45 -10.78
C LYS A 339 -8.58 -29.79 -11.50
N MET A 340 -7.35 -30.32 -11.50
CA MET A 340 -7.05 -31.63 -12.10
C MET A 340 -7.58 -32.79 -11.26
N ASN A 341 -7.48 -32.71 -9.94
CA ASN A 341 -8.06 -33.69 -9.02
C ASN A 341 -9.57 -33.82 -9.23
N GLU A 342 -10.29 -32.71 -9.33
CA GLU A 342 -11.73 -32.70 -9.62
C GLU A 342 -12.04 -33.27 -11.02
N LYS A 343 -11.30 -32.83 -12.04
CA LYS A 343 -11.50 -33.24 -13.44
C LYS A 343 -11.29 -34.74 -13.65
N TYR A 344 -10.28 -35.32 -13.00
CA TYR A 344 -9.86 -36.71 -13.21
C TYR A 344 -10.20 -37.65 -12.04
N GLY A 345 -10.85 -37.16 -10.98
CA GLY A 345 -11.18 -37.96 -9.79
C GLY A 345 -9.96 -38.43 -9.00
N LEU A 346 -8.93 -37.59 -8.90
CA LEU A 346 -7.66 -37.89 -8.23
C LEU A 346 -7.58 -37.26 -6.83
N ASP A 347 -6.62 -37.70 -6.01
CA ASP A 347 -6.26 -37.11 -4.69
C ASP A 347 -4.74 -36.87 -4.65
N LYS A 348 -4.23 -36.10 -5.63
CA LYS A 348 -2.83 -35.69 -5.68
C LYS A 348 -2.57 -34.52 -4.75
N ARG A 349 -1.38 -34.48 -4.14
CA ARG A 349 -0.89 -33.39 -3.27
C ARG A 349 0.58 -33.12 -3.54
N PHE A 350 1.01 -31.87 -3.37
CA PHE A 350 2.44 -31.53 -3.44
C PHE A 350 3.13 -31.81 -2.10
N HIS A 351 4.34 -32.36 -2.16
CA HIS A 351 5.25 -32.35 -1.01
C HIS A 351 5.67 -30.90 -0.70
N PRO A 352 5.79 -30.49 0.59
CA PRO A 352 6.11 -29.09 0.95
C PRO A 352 7.36 -28.52 0.27
N ASP A 353 8.40 -29.33 0.10
CA ASP A 353 9.66 -28.92 -0.53
C ASP A 353 9.54 -28.53 -2.03
N VAL A 354 8.42 -28.85 -2.67
CA VAL A 354 8.19 -28.52 -4.08
C VAL A 354 8.02 -27.01 -4.29
N PHE A 355 7.42 -26.28 -3.34
CA PHE A 355 7.14 -24.85 -3.54
C PHE A 355 8.41 -24.00 -3.63
N PRO A 356 9.41 -24.13 -2.72
CA PRO A 356 10.70 -23.44 -2.88
C PRO A 356 11.41 -23.79 -4.20
N PHE A 357 11.25 -25.03 -4.69
CA PHE A 357 11.79 -25.45 -5.99
C PHE A 357 11.10 -24.75 -7.16
N MET A 358 9.76 -24.69 -7.15
CA MET A 358 8.97 -23.98 -8.17
C MET A 358 9.26 -22.48 -8.19
N GLU A 359 9.52 -21.85 -7.04
CA GLU A 359 9.85 -20.42 -6.92
C GLU A 359 11.23 -20.04 -7.48
N GLN A 360 12.13 -21.01 -7.65
CA GLN A 360 13.45 -20.82 -8.25
C GLN A 360 13.44 -20.97 -9.77
N TYR A 361 12.40 -21.60 -10.33
CA TYR A 361 12.27 -21.76 -11.76
C TYR A 361 11.86 -20.45 -12.44
N ALA A 362 12.39 -20.19 -13.64
CA ALA A 362 12.15 -18.93 -14.35
C ALA A 362 10.76 -18.83 -14.98
N TRP A 363 10.08 -19.96 -15.18
CA TRP A 363 8.76 -20.05 -15.82
C TRP A 363 8.68 -19.32 -17.17
N PRO A 364 9.48 -19.70 -18.18
CA PRO A 364 9.48 -19.05 -19.50
C PRO A 364 8.09 -19.05 -20.18
N GLY A 365 7.26 -20.06 -19.94
CA GLY A 365 5.87 -20.11 -20.41
C GLY A 365 4.83 -19.64 -19.40
N ASN A 366 5.26 -19.03 -18.29
CA ASN A 366 4.43 -18.44 -17.26
C ASN A 366 3.32 -19.39 -16.75
N ILE A 367 2.09 -18.89 -16.59
CA ILE A 367 0.95 -19.67 -16.06
C ILE A 367 0.60 -20.83 -17.00
N ARG A 368 0.73 -20.66 -18.32
CA ARG A 368 0.42 -21.72 -19.29
C ARG A 368 1.35 -22.92 -19.13
N GLU A 369 2.63 -22.67 -18.91
CA GLU A 369 3.60 -23.73 -18.62
C GLU A 369 3.30 -24.42 -17.28
N MET A 370 2.97 -23.64 -16.25
CA MET A 370 2.58 -24.19 -14.95
C MET A 370 1.35 -25.09 -15.03
N GLU A 371 0.28 -24.64 -15.70
CA GLU A 371 -0.94 -25.44 -15.87
C GLU A 371 -0.63 -26.77 -16.60
N ASN A 372 0.12 -26.72 -17.71
CA ASN A 372 0.51 -27.90 -18.47
C ASN A 372 1.39 -28.85 -17.66
N LEU A 373 2.34 -28.31 -16.88
CA LEU A 373 3.21 -29.12 -16.03
C LEU A 373 2.40 -29.84 -14.96
N ILE A 374 1.50 -29.14 -14.28
CA ILE A 374 0.69 -29.70 -13.20
C ILE A 374 -0.29 -30.73 -13.74
N GLU A 375 -0.92 -30.48 -14.90
CA GLU A 375 -1.74 -31.47 -15.58
C GLU A 375 -0.93 -32.74 -15.87
N ARG A 376 0.27 -32.61 -16.47
CA ARG A 376 1.13 -33.76 -16.71
C ARG A 376 1.47 -34.50 -15.41
N LEU A 377 1.96 -33.80 -14.38
CA LEU A 377 2.34 -34.43 -13.10
C LEU A 377 1.16 -35.14 -12.44
N SER A 378 -0.04 -34.56 -12.51
CA SER A 378 -1.25 -35.17 -11.93
C SER A 378 -1.58 -36.53 -12.56
N ILE A 379 -1.25 -36.72 -13.83
CA ILE A 379 -1.54 -37.93 -14.61
C ILE A 379 -0.37 -38.93 -14.56
N THR A 380 0.88 -38.46 -14.64
CA THR A 380 2.05 -39.33 -14.82
C THR A 380 2.66 -39.85 -13.52
N VAL A 381 2.46 -39.15 -12.40
CA VAL A 381 2.96 -39.61 -11.10
C VAL A 381 1.97 -40.64 -10.57
N ASP A 382 2.43 -41.84 -10.22
CA ASP A 382 1.53 -42.88 -9.66
C ASP A 382 1.15 -42.58 -8.20
N GLN A 383 2.13 -42.09 -7.42
CA GLN A 383 1.96 -41.81 -5.99
C GLN A 383 1.01 -40.62 -5.76
N ARG A 384 0.34 -40.60 -4.59
CA ARG A 384 -0.51 -39.46 -4.22
C ARG A 384 0.28 -38.17 -4.02
N GLU A 385 1.52 -38.28 -3.58
CA GLU A 385 2.38 -37.15 -3.27
C GLU A 385 3.36 -36.89 -4.43
N ILE A 386 3.31 -35.68 -4.97
CA ILE A 386 4.21 -35.18 -6.02
C ILE A 386 5.45 -34.58 -5.36
N LYS A 387 6.63 -35.07 -5.74
CA LYS A 387 7.93 -34.68 -5.20
C LYS A 387 8.77 -33.96 -6.26
N ILE A 388 9.87 -33.36 -5.81
CA ILE A 388 10.82 -32.65 -6.70
C ILE A 388 11.36 -33.59 -7.80
N SER A 389 11.57 -34.87 -7.48
CA SER A 389 12.05 -35.90 -8.42
C SER A 389 11.15 -36.12 -9.64
N ASP A 390 9.87 -35.75 -9.53
CA ASP A 390 8.87 -35.99 -10.57
C ASP A 390 8.88 -34.87 -11.63
N PHE A 391 9.54 -33.75 -11.33
CA PHE A 391 9.64 -32.63 -12.24
C PHE A 391 10.57 -32.97 -13.41
N PRO A 392 10.17 -32.65 -14.65
CA PRO A 392 10.91 -32.99 -15.88
C PRO A 392 12.14 -32.10 -16.12
N PHE A 393 12.37 -31.13 -15.25
CA PHE A 393 13.44 -30.15 -15.36
C PHE A 393 14.22 -30.12 -14.05
N THR A 394 15.52 -29.92 -14.19
CA THR A 394 16.39 -29.58 -13.07
C THR A 394 16.57 -28.07 -13.06
N LEU A 395 16.53 -27.46 -11.88
CA LEU A 395 17.00 -26.08 -11.74
C LEU A 395 18.43 -25.99 -12.27
N PRO A 396 18.82 -24.89 -12.95
CA PRO A 396 20.23 -24.66 -13.18
C PRO A 396 20.91 -24.77 -11.82
N LYS A 397 21.84 -25.71 -11.70
CA LYS A 397 22.73 -25.71 -10.55
C LYS A 397 23.32 -24.31 -10.56
N ILE A 398 22.99 -23.50 -9.55
CA ILE A 398 23.89 -22.42 -9.18
C ILE A 398 25.24 -23.12 -9.11
N ASP A 399 26.19 -22.68 -9.91
CA ASP A 399 27.51 -23.28 -9.97
C ASP A 399 28.17 -23.11 -8.58
N GLU A 400 27.82 -24.02 -7.68
CA GLU A 400 28.62 -24.47 -6.55
C GLU A 400 29.79 -25.33 -7.07
N SER A 401 30.11 -25.25 -8.36
CA SER A 401 31.33 -25.79 -8.94
C SER A 401 32.58 -24.97 -8.61
N ASN A 402 32.43 -23.83 -7.91
CA ASN A 402 33.54 -23.23 -7.15
C ASN A 402 33.68 -23.75 -5.71
N THR A 403 32.78 -24.61 -5.22
CA THR A 403 32.87 -25.22 -3.88
C THR A 403 33.29 -26.68 -3.90
N LYS A 404 33.63 -27.25 -5.06
CA LYS A 404 34.27 -28.58 -5.17
C LYS A 404 35.73 -28.48 -5.61
N LYS A 405 36.55 -27.80 -4.80
CA LYS A 405 38.00 -28.05 -4.61
C LYS A 405 38.66 -27.13 -3.57
N THR A 406 37.94 -26.67 -2.55
CA THR A 406 38.56 -25.89 -1.47
C THR A 406 38.56 -26.71 -0.18
N THR A 407 39.75 -26.98 0.33
CA THR A 407 39.95 -27.51 1.67
C THR A 407 39.34 -26.55 2.70
N LEU A 408 38.93 -27.05 3.88
CA LEU A 408 38.40 -26.21 4.97
C LEU A 408 39.31 -25.00 5.27
N LYS A 409 40.62 -25.19 5.10
CA LYS A 409 41.64 -24.16 5.22
C LYS A 409 41.46 -23.03 4.21
N GLU A 410 41.21 -23.35 2.94
CA GLU A 410 41.00 -22.35 1.88
C GLU A 410 39.65 -21.63 2.03
N LEU A 411 38.62 -22.32 2.51
CA LEU A 411 37.32 -21.72 2.80
C LEU A 411 37.43 -20.69 3.93
N LEU A 412 38.12 -21.05 5.02
CA LEU A 412 38.38 -20.14 6.13
C LEU A 412 39.24 -18.95 5.70
N GLU A 413 40.26 -19.16 4.87
CA GLU A 413 41.09 -18.08 4.32
C GLU A 413 40.29 -17.15 3.39
N HIS A 414 39.30 -17.66 2.64
CA HIS A 414 38.44 -16.85 1.78
C HIS A 414 37.43 -16.01 2.59
N VAL A 415 36.76 -16.62 3.58
CA VAL A 415 35.86 -15.90 4.48
C VAL A 415 36.63 -14.84 5.28
N GLU A 416 37.82 -15.18 5.76
CA GLU A 416 38.70 -14.27 6.48
C GLU A 416 39.18 -13.11 5.59
N ARG A 417 39.53 -13.38 4.32
CA ARG A 417 39.88 -12.34 3.34
C ARG A 417 38.72 -11.36 3.13
N ASN A 418 37.53 -11.87 2.83
CA ASN A 418 36.35 -11.04 2.54
C ASN A 418 35.96 -10.16 3.74
N MET A 419 35.99 -10.70 4.95
CA MET A 419 35.73 -9.93 6.17
C MET A 419 36.76 -8.83 6.39
N ILE A 420 38.04 -9.12 6.18
CA ILE A 420 39.13 -8.15 6.35
C ILE A 420 39.04 -7.04 5.29
N GLU A 421 38.78 -7.38 4.03
CA GLU A 421 38.66 -6.41 2.92
C GLU A 421 37.46 -5.47 3.09
N GLN A 422 36.29 -5.99 3.44
CA GLN A 422 35.09 -5.15 3.68
C GLN A 422 35.33 -4.16 4.84
N ASN A 423 35.88 -4.63 5.96
CA ASN A 423 36.12 -3.77 7.13
C ASN A 423 37.31 -2.81 6.95
N LEU A 424 38.27 -3.12 6.05
CA LEU A 424 39.34 -2.20 5.65
C LEU A 424 38.81 -1.09 4.74
N ALA A 425 37.94 -1.42 3.78
CA ALA A 425 37.31 -0.45 2.88
C ALA A 425 36.47 0.57 3.67
N GLU A 426 35.75 0.11 4.69
CA GLU A 426 34.87 0.95 5.51
C GLU A 426 35.64 1.82 6.52
N HIS A 427 36.68 1.29 7.17
CA HIS A 427 37.34 1.96 8.29
C HIS A 427 38.74 2.54 8.00
N LYS A 428 39.28 2.30 6.78
CA LYS A 428 40.50 2.88 6.17
C LYS A 428 41.81 2.75 6.97
N THR A 429 41.78 2.26 8.20
CA THR A 429 42.93 2.17 9.11
C THR A 429 42.95 0.82 9.81
N THR A 430 44.10 0.14 9.76
CA THR A 430 44.27 -1.21 10.34
C THR A 430 43.96 -1.27 11.83
N ARG A 431 44.19 -0.19 12.58
CA ARG A 431 43.93 -0.13 14.03
C ARG A 431 42.42 -0.13 14.36
N LYS A 432 41.58 0.52 13.56
CA LYS A 432 40.13 0.52 13.75
C LYS A 432 39.51 -0.80 13.28
N THR A 433 39.92 -1.29 12.11
CA THR A 433 39.47 -2.57 11.57
C THR A 433 39.77 -3.74 12.53
N ALA A 434 40.95 -3.77 13.14
CA ALA A 434 41.30 -4.81 14.11
C ALA A 434 40.39 -4.81 15.35
N LYS A 435 40.01 -3.61 15.84
CA LYS A 435 39.12 -3.45 16.99
C LYS A 435 37.70 -3.94 16.69
N VAL A 436 37.19 -3.67 15.48
CA VAL A 436 35.85 -4.12 15.03
C VAL A 436 35.83 -5.64 14.83
N LEU A 437 36.90 -6.19 14.26
CA LEU A 437 37.05 -7.63 14.05
C LEU A 437 37.45 -8.41 15.34
N GLY A 438 37.61 -7.73 16.47
CA GLY A 438 37.92 -8.37 17.76
C GLY A 438 39.32 -8.98 17.86
N ILE A 439 40.28 -8.56 17.02
CA ILE A 439 41.66 -9.09 17.00
C ILE A 439 42.71 -8.01 17.25
N SER A 440 43.92 -8.41 17.62
CA SER A 440 45.03 -7.46 17.80
C SER A 440 45.49 -6.88 16.45
N GLN A 441 45.94 -5.62 16.45
CA GLN A 441 46.42 -4.96 15.23
C GLN A 441 47.58 -5.74 14.57
N SER A 442 48.47 -6.33 15.38
CA SER A 442 49.58 -7.15 14.89
C SER A 442 49.11 -8.46 14.22
N SER A 443 48.03 -9.07 14.72
CA SER A 443 47.40 -10.25 14.12
C SER A 443 46.73 -9.92 12.79
N LEU A 444 46.02 -8.78 12.72
CA LEU A 444 45.41 -8.30 11.48
C LEU A 444 46.47 -8.02 10.40
N VAL A 445 47.56 -7.33 10.74
CA VAL A 445 48.64 -7.03 9.76
C VAL A 445 49.30 -8.30 9.22
N LYS A 446 49.54 -9.31 10.08
CA LYS A 446 50.06 -10.62 9.65
C LYS A 446 49.08 -11.35 8.72
N LYS A 447 47.77 -11.26 8.98
CA LYS A 447 46.73 -11.87 8.14
C LYS A 447 46.59 -11.16 6.80
N ILE A 448 46.65 -9.82 6.77
CA ILE A 448 46.68 -9.02 5.53
C ILE A 448 47.87 -9.43 4.66
N GLN A 449 49.08 -9.52 5.23
CA GLN A 449 50.28 -9.94 4.51
C GLN A 449 50.19 -11.39 4.02
N LYS A 450 49.72 -12.31 4.87
CA LYS A 450 49.56 -13.73 4.51
C LYS A 450 48.53 -13.94 3.40
N LEU A 451 47.44 -13.16 3.40
CA LEU A 451 46.34 -13.27 2.44
C LEU A 451 46.55 -12.43 1.17
N GLY A 452 47.62 -11.62 1.11
CA GLY A 452 47.98 -10.80 -0.05
C GLY A 452 47.06 -9.60 -0.30
N ILE A 453 46.41 -9.09 0.74
CA ILE A 453 45.46 -7.98 0.67
C ILE A 453 46.25 -6.66 0.60
N LYS A 454 46.01 -5.82 -0.40
CA LYS A 454 46.75 -4.56 -0.66
C LYS A 454 46.11 -3.35 0.02
#